data_AF-A0A931YIW2-F1
#
_entry.id   AF-A0A931YIW2-F1
#
_cell.length_a   1.000
_cell.length_b   1.000
_cell.length_c   1.000
_cell.angle_alpha   90.00
_cell.angle_beta   90.00
_cell.angle_gamma   90.00
#
_symmetry.space_group_name_H-M   'P 1'
#
loop_
_entity.id
_entity.type
_entity.pdbx_description
1 polymer ?
#
loop_
_entity_poly.entity_id
_entity_poly.type
_entity_poly.pdbx_seq_one_letter_code
_entity_poly.pdbx_strand_id
1 'polypeptide(L)' 'MDEGEVRELVRQVRDGRVSRRQFTRMMVGMNDLLVRNVVVIPLVWRSWVSGVSNRLKGTEISGWDSSFWNLARWYREA' A
#
# COMPACT_ATOMS: atom_id res chain seq x y z
N MET A 1 -8.86 -0.68 18.84
CA MET A 1 -9.32 -1.67 17.84
C MET A 1 -8.30 -2.77 17.82
N ASP A 2 -8.71 -4.01 18.04
CA ASP A 2 -7.83 -5.17 17.95
C ASP A 2 -7.84 -5.77 16.53
N GLU A 3 -6.96 -6.74 16.29
CA GLU A 3 -6.85 -7.40 14.98
C GLU A 3 -8.13 -8.17 14.60
N GLY A 4 -8.85 -8.73 15.59
CA GLY A 4 -10.09 -9.46 15.39
C GLY A 4 -11.21 -8.56 14.87
N GLU A 5 -11.36 -7.38 15.46
CA GLU A 5 -12.31 -6.35 15.04
C GLU A 5 -12.05 -5.88 13.60
N VAL A 6 -10.78 -5.66 13.23
CA VAL A 6 -10.42 -5.28 11.85
C VAL A 6 -10.78 -6.40 10.87
N ARG A 7 -10.46 -7.65 11.20
CA ARG A 7 -10.78 -8.81 10.34
C ARG A 7 -12.28 -8.96 10.13
N GLU A 8 -13.06 -8.79 11.19
CA GLU A 8 -14.52 -8.83 11.12
C GLU A 8 -15.08 -7.71 10.25
N LEU A 9 -14.55 -6.49 10.39
CA LEU A 9 -14.96 -5.37 9.57
C LEU A 9 -14.66 -5.58 8.08
N VAL A 10 -13.50 -6.13 7.76
CA VAL A 10 -13.14 -6.51 6.37
C VAL A 10 -14.09 -7.58 5.85
N ARG A 11 -14.46 -8.57 6.68
CA ARG A 11 -15.45 -9.59 6.33
C ARG A 11 -16.81 -8.97 6.03
N GLN A 12 -17.25 -8.00 6.84
CA GLN A 12 -18.52 -7.29 6.61
C GLN A 12 -18.53 -6.48 5.31
N VAL A 13 -17.40 -5.88 4.93
CA VAL A 13 -17.27 -5.21 3.62
C VAL A 13 -17.33 -6.22 2.48
N ARG A 14 -16.64 -7.36 2.62
CA ARG A 14 -16.66 -8.44 1.62
C ARG A 14 -18.07 -8.99 1.42
N ASP A 15 -18.80 -9.20 2.51
CA ASP A 15 -20.17 -9.72 2.51
C ASP A 15 -21.20 -8.63 2.15
N GLY A 16 -20.78 -7.39 1.85
CA GLY A 16 -21.66 -6.28 1.45
C GLY A 16 -22.47 -5.65 2.57
N ARG A 17 -22.29 -6.08 3.83
CA ARG A 17 -22.97 -5.51 5.01
C ARG A 17 -22.52 -4.08 5.32
N VAL A 18 -21.29 -3.74 4.95
CA VAL A 18 -20.71 -2.40 5.08
C VAL A 18 -20.23 -1.92 3.71
N SER A 19 -20.58 -0.69 3.34
CA SER A 19 -20.08 -0.11 2.09
C SER A 19 -18.57 0.18 2.16
N ARG A 20 -17.86 0.02 1.02
CA ARG A 20 -16.44 0.40 0.92
C ARG A 20 -16.18 1.83 1.37
N ARG A 21 -17.08 2.76 1.03
CA ARG A 21 -16.98 4.17 1.42
C ARG A 21 -17.03 4.35 2.94
N GLN A 22 -17.94 3.66 3.62
CA GLN A 22 -18.05 3.71 5.08
C GLN A 22 -16.80 3.13 5.75
N PHE A 23 -16.29 2.01 5.23
CA PHE A 23 -15.02 1.42 5.69
C PHE A 23 -13.85 2.40 5.54
N THR A 24 -13.66 2.98 4.35
CA THR A 24 -12.60 3.97 4.12
C THR A 24 -12.71 5.17 5.07
N ARG A 25 -13.91 5.70 5.28
CA ARG A 25 -14.13 6.81 6.22
C ARG A 25 -13.72 6.45 7.64
N MET A 26 -14.00 5.23 8.09
CA MET A 26 -13.59 4.78 9.41
C MET A 26 -12.07 4.64 9.52
N MET A 27 -11.41 4.07 8.51
CA MET A 27 -9.95 3.94 8.49
C MET A 27 -9.25 5.31 8.49
N VAL A 28 -9.79 6.29 7.75
CA VAL A 28 -9.30 7.67 7.78
C VAL A 28 -9.50 8.27 9.19
N GLY A 29 -10.65 8.06 9.81
CA GLY A 29 -10.91 8.52 11.18
C GLY A 29 -9.93 7.92 12.21
N MET A 30 -9.56 6.64 12.05
CA MET A 30 -8.56 6.00 12.90
C MET A 30 -7.17 6.62 12.71
N ASN A 31 -6.77 6.91 11.46
CA ASN A 31 -5.52 7.63 11.18
C ASN A 31 -5.52 9.03 11.81
N ASP A 32 -6.62 9.78 11.67
CA ASP A 32 -6.77 11.10 12.28
C ASP A 32 -6.55 11.09 13.80
N LEU A 33 -7.02 10.05 14.50
CA LEU A 33 -6.79 9.92 15.94
C LEU A 33 -5.29 9.81 16.26
N LEU A 34 -4.50 9.08 15.47
CA LEU A 34 -3.06 8.95 15.70
C LEU A 34 -2.32 10.26 15.46
N VAL A 35 -2.67 10.96 14.37
CA VAL A 35 -2.03 12.23 13.99
C VAL A 35 -2.39 13.35 14.98
N ARG A 36 -3.67 13.49 15.34
CA ARG A 36 -4.14 14.55 16.26
C ARG A 36 -3.57 14.41 17.67
N ASN A 37 -3.34 13.18 18.13
CA ASN A 37 -2.73 12.92 19.43
C ASN A 37 -1.19 12.93 19.38
N VAL A 38 -0.58 13.32 18.26
CA VAL A 38 0.88 13.44 18.08
C VAL A 38 1.62 12.12 18.37
N VAL A 39 0.92 10.98 18.27
CA VAL A 39 1.53 9.64 18.38
C VAL A 39 2.37 9.36 17.14
N VAL A 40 1.93 9.86 15.99
CA VAL A 40 2.65 9.81 14.71
C VAL A 40 2.61 11.20 14.07
N ILE A 41 3.78 11.74 13.74
CA ILE A 41 3.91 12.99 12.98
C ILE A 41 4.30 12.65 11.54
N PRO A 42 3.40 12.79 10.56
CA PRO A 42 3.74 12.55 9.17
C PRO A 42 4.67 13.66 8.67
N LEU A 43 5.80 13.29 8.06
CA LEU A 43 6.77 14.25 7.53
C LEU A 43 6.61 14.43 6.02
N VAL A 44 6.85 13.35 5.28
CA VAL A 44 6.75 13.34 3.82
C VAL A 44 6.59 11.91 3.33
N TRP A 45 5.80 11.72 2.28
CA TRP A 45 5.82 10.47 1.52
C TRP A 45 6.98 10.52 0.53
N ARG A 46 7.96 9.62 0.70
CA ARG A 46 9.15 9.61 -0.16
C ARG A 46 8.84 8.99 -1.51
N SER A 47 8.94 9.80 -2.56
CA SER A 47 8.99 9.32 -3.93
C SER A 47 10.20 8.42 -4.12
N TRP A 48 10.01 7.29 -4.80
CA TRP A 48 11.09 6.40 -5.20
C TRP A 48 11.52 6.71 -6.63
N VAL A 49 12.82 6.70 -6.88
CA VAL A 49 13.41 6.90 -8.20
C VAL A 49 14.33 5.73 -8.50
N SER A 50 14.18 5.13 -9.69
CA SER A 50 15.03 4.04 -10.18
C SER A 50 15.41 4.31 -11.64
N GLY A 51 16.66 4.01 -11.99
CA GLY A 51 17.16 4.09 -13.36
C GLY A 51 17.45 2.70 -13.90
N VAL A 52 17.02 2.44 -15.13
CA VAL A 52 17.24 1.16 -15.82
C VAL A 52 17.75 1.41 -17.24
N SER A 53 18.61 0.52 -17.73
CA SER A 53 19.10 0.57 -19.12
C SER A 53 17.96 0.36 -20.11
N ASN A 54 17.92 1.15 -21.19
CA ASN A 54 16.92 1.00 -22.26
C ASN A 54 16.96 -0.39 -22.94
N ARG A 55 18.09 -1.10 -22.85
CA ARG A 55 18.29 -2.46 -23.38
C ARG A 55 17.84 -3.57 -22.43
N LEU A 56 17.45 -3.25 -21.20
CA LEU A 56 17.01 -4.22 -20.19
C LEU A 56 15.49 -4.18 -20.08
N LYS A 57 14.85 -5.34 -20.25
CA LYS A 57 13.39 -5.52 -20.23
C LYS A 57 12.96 -6.42 -19.09
N GLY A 58 11.66 -6.43 -18.79
CA GLY A 58 11.08 -7.16 -17.66
C GLY A 58 11.29 -6.47 -16.31
N THR A 59 11.55 -5.16 -16.30
CA THR A 59 11.81 -4.37 -15.10
C THR A 59 10.55 -3.63 -14.63
N GLU A 60 9.43 -4.34 -14.51
CA GLU A 60 8.18 -3.75 -14.02
C GLU A 60 8.35 -3.27 -12.56
N ILE A 61 7.88 -2.06 -12.27
CA ILE A 61 7.93 -1.51 -10.91
C ILE A 61 6.78 -2.10 -10.08
N SER A 62 7.10 -2.71 -8.94
CA SER A 62 6.11 -3.11 -7.94
C SER A 62 5.72 -1.92 -7.07
N GLY A 63 4.44 -1.80 -6.73
CA GLY A 63 3.95 -0.84 -5.74
C GLY A 63 4.17 -1.29 -4.28
N TRP A 64 4.68 -2.50 -4.06
CA TRP A 64 4.71 -3.16 -2.75
C TRP A 64 6.08 -3.72 -2.36
N ASP A 65 7.02 -3.80 -3.29
CA ASP A 65 8.31 -4.46 -3.12
C ASP A 65 9.43 -3.63 -3.78
N SER A 66 10.68 -4.01 -3.55
CA SER A 66 11.88 -3.41 -4.13
C SER A 66 11.87 -3.42 -5.66
N SER A 67 12.74 -2.59 -6.26
CA SER A 67 12.94 -2.58 -7.71
C SER A 67 13.47 -3.90 -8.29
N PHE A 68 13.86 -4.88 -7.46
CA PHE A 68 14.39 -6.18 -7.89
C PHE A 68 13.42 -7.35 -7.66
N TRP A 69 12.17 -7.09 -7.27
CA TRP A 69 11.19 -8.12 -6.90
C TRP A 69 11.00 -9.23 -7.95
N ASN A 70 11.23 -8.93 -9.24
CA ASN A 70 11.07 -9.84 -10.37
C ASN A 70 12.37 -10.06 -11.16
N LEU A 71 13.53 -9.94 -10.53
CA LEU A 71 14.84 -10.02 -11.19
C LEU A 71 15.00 -11.22 -12.12
N ALA A 72 14.43 -12.38 -11.76
CA ALA A 72 14.50 -13.61 -12.57
C ALA A 72 13.84 -13.48 -13.97
N ARG A 73 12.98 -12.48 -14.18
CA ARG A 73 12.32 -12.22 -15.47
C ARG A 73 13.08 -11.24 -16.36
N TRP A 74 14.17 -10.68 -15.85
CA TRP A 74 14.90 -9.65 -16.58
C TRP A 74 15.69 -10.26 -17.73
N TYR A 75 15.66 -9.60 -18.88
CA TYR A 75 16.41 -10.03 -20.05
C TYR A 75 16.91 -8.83 -20.84
N ARG A 76 18.00 -9.06 -21.58
CA ARG A 76 18.56 -8.06 -22.48
C ARG A 76 17.91 -8.18 -23.84
N GLU A 77 17.37 -7.08 -24.35
CA GLU A 77 16.95 -6.96 -25.74
C GLU A 77 18.19 -6.80 -26.62
N ALA A 78 18.26 -7.59 -27.70
CA ALA A 78 19.41 -7.66 -28.61
C ALA A 78 19.60 -6.36 -29.38
#